data_AF-A0A6C1RVL1-F1
#
_entry.id   AF-A0A6C1RVL1-F1
#
_cell.length_a   1.000
_cell.length_b   1.000
_cell.length_c   1.000
_cell.angle_alpha   90.00
_cell.angle_beta   90.00
_cell.angle_gamma   90.00
#
_symmetry.space_group_name_H-M   'P 1'
#
loop_
_entity.id
_entity.type
_entity.pdbx_description
1 polymer ?
#
loop_
_entity_poly.entity_id
_entity_poly.type
_entity_poly.pdbx_seq_one_letter_code
_entity_poly.pdbx_strand_id
1 'polypeptide(L)' 'MPTVCYDGPYRLFFYASDGMEPVRVHVERDRNVTKFWLDPVVLARSSGFSRTELRSIEAIVR' A
#
# COMPACT_ATOMS: atom_id res chain seq x y z
N MET A 1 1.54 -5.83 -13.76
CA MET A 1 0.78 -5.62 -12.51
C MET A 1 -0.30 -4.61 -12.76
N PRO A 2 -1.58 -4.95 -12.60
CA PRO A 2 -2.65 -3.97 -12.75
C PRO A 2 -2.61 -2.97 -11.58
N THR A 3 -2.61 -1.68 -11.91
CA THR A 3 -2.93 -0.63 -10.94
C THR A 3 -4.43 -0.66 -10.69
N VAL A 4 -4.83 -0.64 -9.43
CA VAL A 4 -6.24 -0.72 -9.02
C VAL A 4 -6.84 0.66 -8.90
N CYS A 5 -6.07 1.59 -8.33
CA CYS A 5 -6.52 2.94 -8.07
C CYS A 5 -5.33 3.91 -8.00
N TYR A 6 -5.61 5.18 -8.29
CA TYR A 6 -4.76 6.30 -7.95
C TYR A 6 -5.53 7.21 -6.99
N ASP A 7 -4.92 7.55 -5.86
CA ASP A 7 -5.41 8.59 -4.97
C ASP A 7 -4.34 9.69 -4.87
N GLY A 8 -4.55 10.78 -5.60
CA GLY A 8 -3.56 11.84 -5.75
C GLY A 8 -2.21 11.30 -6.26
N PRO A 9 -1.10 11.48 -5.51
CA PRO A 9 0.22 10.98 -5.89
C PRO A 9 0.45 9.50 -5.55
N TYR A 10 -0.53 8.83 -4.92
CA TYR A 10 -0.40 7.46 -4.46
C TYR A 10 -0.99 6.47 -5.47
N ARG A 11 -0.18 5.50 -5.86
CA ARG A 11 -0.58 4.41 -6.75
C ARG A 11 -0.82 3.14 -5.96
N LEU A 12 -2.05 2.62 -5.99
CA LEU A 12 -2.45 1.40 -5.30
C LEU A 12 -2.49 0.21 -6.28
N PHE A 13 -1.84 -0.89 -5.93
CA PHE A 13 -1.76 -2.06 -6.80
C PHE A 13 -1.56 -3.37 -6.01
N PHE A 14 -1.90 -4.49 -6.65
CA PHE A 14 -1.75 -5.84 -6.10
C PHE A 14 -0.67 -6.62 -6.86
N TYR A 15 0.18 -7.37 -6.15
CA TYR A 15 1.03 -8.39 -6.76
C TYR A 15 0.22 -9.63 -7.10
N ALA A 16 0.17 -9.97 -8.38
CA ALA A 16 -0.49 -11.18 -8.87
C ALA A 16 0.22 -12.48 -8.45
N SER A 17 1.43 -12.38 -7.90
CA SER A 17 2.21 -13.51 -7.38
C SER A 17 2.09 -13.67 -5.86
N ASP A 18 1.06 -13.08 -5.26
CA ASP A 18 0.65 -13.34 -3.88
C ASP A 18 -0.01 -14.72 -3.81
N GLY A 19 0.77 -15.75 -3.50
CA GLY A 19 0.28 -17.14 -3.38
C GLY A 19 -0.70 -17.32 -2.21
N MET A 20 -0.20 -17.82 -1.08
CA MET A 20 -0.98 -18.05 0.15
C MET A 20 -0.85 -16.92 1.19
N GLU A 21 -0.26 -15.80 0.80
CA GLU A 21 -0.10 -14.68 1.74
C GLU A 21 -1.44 -13.94 1.96
N PRO A 22 -1.65 -13.36 3.15
CA PRO A 22 -2.85 -12.58 3.44
C PRO A 22 -3.05 -11.45 2.42
N VAL A 23 -4.30 -11.09 2.17
CA VAL A 23 -4.62 -10.04 1.21
C VAL A 23 -3.92 -8.74 1.62
N ARG A 24 -3.16 -8.17 0.68
CA ARG A 24 -2.33 -6.99 0.90
C ARG A 24 -2.39 -6.02 -0.25
N VAL A 25 -2.26 -4.74 0.00
CA VAL A 25 -2.13 -3.70 -1.03
C VAL A 25 -0.75 -3.07 -0.98
N HIS A 26 -0.19 -2.77 -2.15
CA HIS A 26 1.02 -1.98 -2.29
C HIS A 26 0.65 -0.56 -2.67
N VAL A 27 1.30 0.40 -2.03
CA VAL A 27 1.16 1.82 -2.32
C VAL A 27 2.52 2.37 -2.70
N GLU A 28 2.60 2.96 -3.88
CA GLU A 28 3.81 3.56 -4.44
C GLU A 28 3.61 5.07 -4.63
N ARG A 29 4.65 5.84 -4.30
CA ARG A 29 4.77 7.26 -4.62
C ARG A 29 6.24 7.57 -4.92
N ASP A 30 6.53 8.08 -6.11
CA ASP A 30 7.90 8.41 -6.54
C ASP A 30 8.87 7.22 -6.40
N ARG A 31 9.83 7.29 -5.45
CA ARG A 31 10.77 6.20 -5.11
C ARG A 31 10.39 5.45 -3.83
N ASN A 32 9.26 5.82 -3.23
CA ASN A 32 8.79 5.29 -1.97
C ASN A 32 7.74 4.23 -2.21
N VAL A 33 7.83 3.15 -1.43
CA VAL A 33 6.88 2.04 -1.51
C VAL A 33 6.49 1.59 -0.10
N THR A 34 5.22 1.29 0.08
CA THR A 34 4.68 0.74 1.32
C THR A 34 3.68 -0.35 1.01
N LYS A 35 3.46 -1.23 1.99
CA LYS A 35 2.59 -2.39 1.90
C LYS A 35 1.73 -2.43 3.16
N PHE A 36 0.44 -2.64 2.96
CA PHE A 36 -0.54 -2.83 4.02
C PHE A 36 -1.20 -4.20 3.88
N TRP A 37 -1.42 -4.88 4.99
CA TRP A 37 -2.38 -5.98 5.05
C TRP A 37 -3.80 -5.40 5.03
N LEU A 38 -4.79 -6.13 4.52
CA LEU A 38 -6.19 -5.67 4.46
C LEU A 38 -7.09 -6.30 5.53
N ASP A 39 -6.66 -7.40 6.16
CA ASP A 39 -7.42 -8.08 7.21
C ASP A 39 -6.50 -8.48 8.39
N PRO A 40 -6.43 -7.64 9.45
CA PRO A 40 -6.92 -6.26 9.52
C PRO A 40 -6.05 -5.28 8.71
N VAL A 41 -6.55 -4.06 8.47
CA VAL A 41 -5.74 -3.00 7.83
C VAL A 41 -4.60 -2.57 8.74
N VAL A 42 -3.40 -3.06 8.46
CA VAL A 42 -2.18 -2.75 9.23
C VAL A 42 -0.96 -2.59 8.34
N LEU A 43 -0.06 -1.70 8.73
CA LEU A 43 1.19 -1.48 8.03
C LEU A 43 2.09 -2.72 8.11
N ALA A 44 2.40 -3.31 6.95
CA ALA A 44 3.31 -4.46 6.86
C ALA A 44 4.77 -4.00 6.70
N ARG A 45 5.00 -3.04 5.79
CA ARG A 45 6.32 -2.50 5.50
C ARG A 45 6.21 -1.12 4.87
N SER A 46 7.13 -0.23 5.21
CA SER A 46 7.27 1.09 4.58
C SER A 46 8.72 1.36 4.23
N SER A 47 8.96 1.97 3.07
CA SER A 47 10.26 2.48 2.66
C SER A 47 10.09 3.90 2.11
N GLY A 48 10.78 4.86 2.74
CA GLY A 48 10.84 6.25 2.29
C GLY A 48 9.65 7.15 2.67
N PHE A 49 8.60 6.60 3.29
CA PHE A 49 7.47 7.39 3.79
C PHE A 49 7.69 7.83 5.25
N SER A 50 7.29 9.06 5.55
CA SER A 50 7.21 9.57 6.92
C SER A 50 6.02 8.99 7.68
N ARG A 51 6.05 9.04 9.02
CA ARG A 51 4.92 8.58 9.87
C ARG A 51 3.60 9.28 9.54
N THR A 52 3.67 10.56 9.19
CA THR A 52 2.48 11.36 8.83
C THR A 52 1.91 10.87 7.50
N GLU A 53 2.74 10.64 6.49
CA GLU A 53 2.30 10.09 5.22
C GLU A 53 1.73 8.68 5.36
N LEU A 54 2.35 7.83 6.19
CA LEU A 54 1.83 6.49 6.43
C LEU A 54 0.43 6.50 7.03
N ARG A 55 0.11 7.46 7.90
CA ARG A 55 -1.25 7.65 8.41
C ARG A 55 -2.23 8.10 7.33
N SER A 56 -1.81 9.00 6.44
CA SER A 56 -2.64 9.41 5.31
C SER A 56 -2.92 8.23 4.37
N ILE A 57 -1.89 7.43 4.07
CA ILE A 57 -2.03 6.23 3.23
C ILE A 57 -2.93 5.19 3.91
N GLU A 58 -2.76 4.96 5.21
CA GLU A 58 -3.61 4.05 5.99
C GLU A 58 -5.09 4.49 5.95
N ALA A 59 -5.36 5.80 5.98
CA ALA A 59 -6.71 6.34 5.84
C ALA A 59 -7.30 6.18 4.43
N ILE A 60 -6.48 6.10 3.39
CA ILE A 60 -6.92 5.81 2.00
C ILE A 60 -7.23 4.32 1.83
N VAL A 61 -6.47 3.45 2.51
CA VAL A 61 -6.62 1.99 2.42
C VAL A 61 -7.79 1.45 3.25
N ARG A 62 -8.18 2.17 4.30
CA ARG A 62 -9.29 1.81 5.20
C ARG A 62 -10.65 2.19 4.65
#